data_AF-A0A5D4RC11-F1
#
_entry.id   AF-A0A5D4RC11-F1
#
_cell.length_a   1.000
_cell.length_b   1.000
_cell.length_c   1.000
_cell.angle_alpha   90.00
_cell.angle_beta   90.00
_cell.angle_gamma   90.00
#
_symmetry.space_group_name_H-M   'P 1'
#
loop_
_entity.id
_entity.type
_entity.pdbx_description
1 polymer ?
#
loop_
_entity_poly.entity_id
_entity_poly.type
_entity_poly.pdbx_seq_one_letter_code
_entity_poly.pdbx_strand_id
1 'polypeptide(L)'
;MSLDTILDHAHGREWQHVLEGKYIIGLEAYDAWINVLEKRNADPQGNAFNALVVSDAREFAMKFLHDLTIKWAGTNIVERGVRKLASDALKHYVIVVDALVELRELFPFPNGGDPSNEENASIAVHLLNKAKDAETEGVKCLDTLHNFMKNYYAEKWVN
;
A
#
# COMPACT_ATOMS: atom_id res chain seq x y z
N MET A 1 8.13 -15.61 -4.76
CA MET A 1 7.33 -16.19 -3.66
C MET A 1 6.77 -15.11 -2.73
N SER A 2 7.56 -14.24 -2.08
CA SER A 2 6.99 -13.15 -1.25
C SER A 2 6.44 -11.95 -2.04
N LEU A 3 7.15 -11.52 -3.10
CA LEU A 3 6.74 -10.37 -3.91
C LEU A 3 5.56 -10.69 -4.85
N ASP A 4 5.41 -11.94 -5.31
CA ASP A 4 4.24 -12.38 -6.06
C ASP A 4 2.95 -12.19 -5.23
N THR A 5 2.94 -12.65 -3.97
CA THR A 5 1.79 -12.51 -3.07
C THR A 5 1.46 -11.05 -2.78
N ILE A 6 2.46 -10.20 -2.57
CA ILE A 6 2.25 -8.76 -2.36
C ILE A 6 1.57 -8.12 -3.58
N LEU A 7 2.05 -8.45 -4.78
CA LEU A 7 1.48 -7.93 -6.02
C LEU A 7 0.10 -8.50 -6.29
N ASP A 8 -0.14 -9.78 -6.01
CA ASP A 8 -1.46 -10.38 -6.14
C ASP A 8 -2.46 -9.73 -5.18
N HIS A 9 -2.07 -9.43 -3.93
CA HIS A 9 -2.92 -8.67 -3.02
C HIS A 9 -3.18 -7.25 -3.53
N ALA A 10 -2.13 -6.50 -3.88
CA ALA A 10 -2.24 -5.11 -4.34
C ALA A 10 -3.14 -4.96 -5.56
N HIS A 11 -3.10 -5.94 -6.47
CA HIS A 11 -3.91 -5.98 -7.68
C HIS A 11 -5.27 -6.70 -7.51
N GLY A 12 -5.65 -7.09 -6.31
CA GLY A 12 -6.95 -7.74 -6.05
C GLY A 12 -7.09 -9.16 -6.61
N ARG A 13 -5.98 -9.84 -6.86
CA ARG A 13 -5.90 -11.22 -7.36
C ARG A 13 -5.80 -12.27 -6.25
N GLU A 14 -5.49 -11.84 -5.03
CA GLU A 14 -5.42 -12.73 -3.87
C GLU A 14 -6.81 -13.25 -3.48
N TRP A 15 -6.92 -14.57 -3.28
CA TRP A 15 -8.08 -15.25 -2.68
C TRP A 15 -9.43 -14.95 -3.36
N GLN A 16 -9.42 -14.63 -4.65
CA GLN A 16 -10.63 -14.25 -5.40
C GLN A 16 -11.78 -15.25 -5.20
N HIS A 17 -11.51 -16.56 -5.25
CA HIS A 17 -12.52 -17.61 -5.06
C HIS A 17 -13.18 -17.63 -3.67
N VAL A 18 -12.53 -17.11 -2.62
CA VAL A 18 -13.08 -17.05 -1.25
C VAL A 18 -13.84 -15.75 -1.00
N LEU A 19 -13.32 -14.65 -1.57
CA LEU A 19 -13.75 -13.28 -1.28
C LEU A 19 -14.72 -12.71 -2.32
N GLU A 20 -14.96 -13.42 -3.42
CA GLU A 20 -15.84 -12.99 -4.53
C GLU A 20 -17.20 -12.52 -4.02
N GLY A 21 -17.56 -11.29 -4.39
CA GLY A 21 -18.83 -10.66 -4.01
C GLY A 21 -18.96 -10.28 -2.52
N LYS A 22 -17.92 -10.48 -1.70
CA LYS A 22 -17.95 -10.21 -0.25
C LYS A 22 -17.05 -9.07 0.18
N TYR A 23 -15.84 -9.01 -0.37
CA TYR A 23 -14.82 -8.04 0.03
C TYR A 23 -14.08 -7.51 -1.21
N ILE A 24 -13.64 -6.25 -1.11
CA ILE A 24 -12.73 -5.62 -2.07
C ILE A 24 -11.39 -5.44 -1.37
N ILE A 25 -10.29 -5.81 -2.03
CA ILE A 25 -8.93 -5.76 -1.49
C ILE A 25 -7.99 -5.04 -2.47
N GLY A 26 -6.75 -4.78 -2.05
CA GLY A 26 -5.76 -4.12 -2.88
C GLY A 26 -6.09 -2.66 -3.17
N LEU A 27 -5.61 -2.15 -4.30
CA LEU A 27 -5.78 -0.76 -4.71
C LEU A 27 -7.26 -0.35 -4.87
N GLU A 28 -8.12 -1.27 -5.27
CA GLU A 28 -9.57 -1.01 -5.43
C GLU A 28 -10.27 -0.77 -4.08
N ALA A 29 -9.69 -1.25 -2.96
CA ALA A 29 -10.26 -1.01 -1.63
C ALA A 29 -10.26 0.47 -1.26
N TYR A 30 -9.35 1.28 -1.81
CA TYR A 30 -9.38 2.74 -1.65
C TYR A 30 -10.67 3.34 -2.20
N ASP A 31 -11.12 2.89 -3.38
CA ASP A 31 -12.35 3.39 -4.01
C ASP A 31 -13.58 3.03 -3.19
N ALA A 32 -13.62 1.80 -2.66
CA ALA A 32 -14.68 1.38 -1.77
C ALA A 32 -14.74 2.23 -0.48
N TRP A 33 -13.57 2.53 0.09
CA TRP A 33 -13.45 3.34 1.30
C TRP A 33 -13.80 4.81 1.06
N ILE A 34 -13.32 5.39 -0.04
CA ILE A 34 -13.67 6.76 -0.46
C ILE A 34 -15.18 6.87 -0.65
N ASN A 35 -15.80 5.95 -1.39
CA ASN A 35 -17.24 5.98 -1.68
C ASN A 35 -18.11 5.99 -0.41
N VAL A 36 -17.76 5.20 0.60
CA VAL A 36 -18.53 5.17 1.85
C VAL A 36 -18.35 6.44 2.69
N LEU A 37 -17.17 7.06 2.64
CA LEU A 37 -16.90 8.36 3.29
C LEU A 37 -17.60 9.52 2.57
N GLU A 38 -17.59 9.54 1.23
CA GLU A 38 -18.35 10.53 0.44
C GLU A 38 -19.85 10.46 0.73
N LYS A 39 -20.37 9.25 0.94
CA LYS A 39 -21.76 9.01 1.37
C LYS A 39 -22.00 9.28 2.85
N ARG A 40 -20.96 9.60 3.63
CA ARG A 40 -21.01 9.85 5.07
C ARG A 40 -21.67 8.71 5.85
N ASN A 41 -21.46 7.48 5.39
CA ASN A 41 -22.12 6.28 5.91
C ASN A 41 -21.11 5.21 6.36
N ALA A 42 -19.88 5.61 6.65
CA ALA A 42 -18.88 4.69 7.17
C ALA A 42 -19.20 4.40 8.63
N ASP A 43 -19.12 3.12 9.02
CA ASP A 43 -19.19 2.75 10.43
C ASP A 43 -18.02 3.39 11.20
N PRO A 44 -18.25 4.18 12.26
CA PRO A 44 -17.16 4.89 12.94
C PRO A 44 -16.07 3.98 13.50
N GLN A 45 -16.44 2.84 14.09
CA GLN A 45 -15.48 1.91 14.68
C GLN A 45 -14.68 1.18 13.60
N GLY A 46 -15.36 0.67 12.57
CA GLY A 46 -14.73 0.02 11.42
C GLY A 46 -13.80 0.96 10.66
N ASN A 47 -14.18 2.23 10.48
CA ASN A 47 -13.35 3.24 9.84
C ASN A 47 -12.08 3.52 10.66
N ALA A 48 -12.20 3.75 11.97
CA ALA A 48 -11.04 3.98 12.84
C ALA A 48 -10.12 2.75 12.90
N PHE A 49 -10.69 1.54 12.92
CA PHE A 49 -9.93 0.29 12.87
C PHE A 49 -9.16 0.15 11.55
N ASN A 50 -9.82 0.39 10.41
CA ASN A 50 -9.17 0.35 9.10
C ASN A 50 -8.04 1.39 8.99
N ALA A 51 -8.28 2.63 9.46
CA ALA A 51 -7.25 3.67 9.50
C ALA A 51 -6.01 3.23 10.30
N LEU A 52 -6.22 2.61 11.47
CA LEU A 52 -5.12 2.08 12.28
C LEU A 52 -4.34 0.97 11.57
N VAL A 53 -5.03 -0.09 11.12
CA VAL A 53 -4.39 -1.30 10.58
C VAL A 53 -3.72 -1.04 9.24
N VAL A 54 -4.37 -0.29 8.35
CA VAL A 54 -3.82 0.00 7.01
C VAL A 54 -2.63 0.96 7.13
N SER A 55 -2.71 1.98 7.99
CA SER A 55 -1.57 2.86 8.27
C SER A 55 -0.37 2.08 8.79
N ASP A 56 -0.55 1.23 9.80
CA ASP A 56 0.54 0.45 10.40
C ASP A 56 1.18 -0.50 9.37
N ALA A 57 0.36 -1.20 8.58
CA ALA A 57 0.84 -2.07 7.52
C ALA A 57 1.71 -1.31 6.49
N ARG A 58 1.32 -0.09 6.11
CA ARG A 58 2.09 0.73 5.16
C ARG A 58 3.35 1.33 5.77
N GLU A 59 3.35 1.64 7.06
CA GLU A 59 4.57 2.01 7.79
C GLU A 59 5.61 0.89 7.75
N PHE A 60 5.20 -0.36 7.97
CA PHE A 60 6.10 -1.52 7.86
C PHE A 60 6.55 -1.77 6.43
N ALA A 61 5.69 -1.59 5.42
CA ALA A 61 6.08 -1.69 4.02
C ALA A 61 7.17 -0.66 3.66
N MET A 62 7.00 0.60 4.10
CA MET A 62 7.99 1.66 3.92
C MET A 62 9.31 1.33 4.63
N LYS A 63 9.28 0.88 5.89
CA LYS A 63 10.48 0.44 6.65
C LYS A 63 11.19 -0.72 5.95
N PHE A 64 10.44 -1.70 5.44
CA PHE A 64 11.00 -2.83 4.71
C PHE A 64 11.71 -2.39 3.42
N LEU A 65 11.08 -1.50 2.63
CA LEU A 65 11.68 -0.94 1.43
C LEU A 65 12.96 -0.15 1.74
N HIS A 66 12.95 0.66 2.79
CA HIS A 66 14.13 1.37 3.28
C HIS A 66 15.26 0.40 3.64
N ASP A 67 14.96 -0.65 4.39
CA ASP A 67 15.91 -1.71 4.74
C ASP A 67 16.54 -2.38 3.52
N LEU A 68 15.78 -2.62 2.45
CA LEU A 68 16.31 -3.15 1.19
C LEU A 68 17.36 -2.22 0.58
N THR A 69 17.18 -0.89 0.67
CA THR A 69 18.15 0.07 0.14
C THR A 69 19.48 0.10 0.89
N ILE A 70 19.49 -0.39 2.14
CA ILE A 70 20.67 -0.45 3.00
C ILE A 70 21.35 -1.83 2.90
N LYS A 71 20.57 -2.92 3.00
CA LYS A 71 21.08 -4.29 3.04
C LYS A 71 21.76 -4.70 1.73
N TRP A 72 21.29 -4.21 0.59
CA TRP A 72 21.88 -4.48 -0.72
C TRP A 72 22.97 -3.44 -1.03
N ALA A 73 24.22 -3.77 -0.67
CA ALA A 73 25.37 -2.86 -0.66
C ALA A 73 25.78 -2.29 -2.04
N GLY A 74 25.23 -2.81 -3.14
CA GLY A 74 25.47 -2.31 -4.50
C GLY A 74 26.80 -2.79 -5.10
N THR A 75 27.37 -3.85 -4.55
CA THR A 75 28.67 -4.40 -4.95
C THR A 75 28.63 -4.99 -6.37
N ASN A 76 27.48 -5.52 -6.78
CA ASN A 76 27.24 -6.07 -8.11
C ASN A 76 26.04 -5.41 -8.81
N ILE A 77 25.87 -5.71 -10.10
CA ILE A 77 24.82 -5.09 -10.93
C ILE A 77 23.41 -5.39 -10.42
N VAL A 78 23.21 -6.57 -9.86
CA VAL A 78 21.92 -7.00 -9.30
C VAL A 78 21.60 -6.18 -8.06
N GLU A 79 22.57 -6.04 -7.16
CA GLU A 79 22.39 -5.22 -5.96
C GLU A 79 22.14 -3.74 -6.26
N ARG A 80 22.81 -3.18 -7.27
CA ARG A 80 22.51 -1.82 -7.71
C ARG A 80 21.09 -1.70 -8.28
N GLY A 81 20.65 -2.70 -9.04
CA GLY A 81 19.29 -2.77 -9.59
C GLY A 81 18.23 -2.83 -8.51
N VAL A 82 18.36 -3.78 -7.56
CA VAL A 82 17.43 -3.92 -6.43
C VAL A 82 17.40 -2.65 -5.59
N ARG A 83 18.56 -2.10 -5.23
CA ARG A 83 18.65 -0.87 -4.44
C ARG A 83 17.95 0.31 -5.12
N LYS A 84 18.15 0.48 -6.44
CA LYS A 84 17.49 1.54 -7.21
C LYS A 84 15.98 1.36 -7.22
N LEU A 85 15.50 0.17 -7.60
CA LEU A 85 14.06 -0.10 -7.75
C LEU A 85 13.32 -0.05 -6.41
N ALA A 86 13.94 -0.56 -5.34
CA ALA A 86 13.41 -0.45 -3.98
C ALA A 86 13.37 1.03 -3.52
N SER A 87 14.38 1.82 -3.86
CA SER A 87 14.40 3.26 -3.56
C SER A 87 13.32 4.02 -4.33
N ASP A 88 13.01 3.62 -5.56
CA ASP A 88 11.92 4.23 -6.34
C ASP A 88 10.56 3.90 -5.71
N ALA A 89 10.31 2.64 -5.33
CA ALA A 89 9.10 2.28 -4.59
C ALA A 89 9.01 3.02 -3.24
N LEU A 90 10.12 3.13 -2.50
CA LEU A 90 10.17 3.79 -1.20
C LEU A 90 9.67 5.23 -1.25
N LYS A 91 10.04 6.00 -2.28
CA LYS A 91 9.60 7.40 -2.44
C LYS A 91 8.08 7.52 -2.44
N HIS A 92 7.40 6.56 -3.07
CA HIS A 92 5.94 6.52 -3.10
C HIS A 92 5.35 6.08 -1.76
N TYR A 93 5.91 5.04 -1.13
CA TYR A 93 5.42 4.55 0.16
C TYR A 93 5.60 5.55 1.30
N VAL A 94 6.57 6.47 1.23
CA VAL A 94 6.66 7.61 2.17
C VAL A 94 5.40 8.47 2.08
N ILE A 95 4.94 8.82 0.88
CA ILE A 95 3.74 9.63 0.66
C ILE A 95 2.48 8.89 1.15
N VAL A 96 2.42 7.57 0.90
CA VAL A 96 1.33 6.71 1.39
C VAL A 96 1.27 6.73 2.91
N VAL A 97 2.41 6.54 3.57
CA VAL A 97 2.50 6.55 5.04
C VAL A 97 2.09 7.90 5.60
N ASP A 98 2.60 9.00 5.05
CA ASP A 98 2.26 10.34 5.55
C ASP A 98 0.74 10.59 5.48
N ALA A 99 0.10 10.23 4.37
CA ALA A 99 -1.35 10.40 4.20
C ALA A 99 -2.17 9.49 5.13
N LEU A 100 -1.75 8.23 5.32
CA LEU A 100 -2.48 7.28 6.17
C LEU A 100 -2.26 7.51 7.66
N VAL A 101 -1.09 8.04 8.07
CA VAL A 101 -0.85 8.48 9.44
C VAL A 101 -1.76 9.65 9.78
N GLU A 102 -1.87 10.64 8.89
CA GLU A 102 -2.80 11.76 9.07
C GLU A 102 -4.26 11.27 9.12
N LEU A 103 -4.63 10.29 8.29
CA LEU A 103 -5.96 9.67 8.34
C LEU A 103 -6.21 8.96 9.67
N ARG A 104 -5.22 8.24 10.20
CA ARG A 104 -5.28 7.57 11.51
C ARG A 104 -5.40 8.57 12.66
N GLU A 105 -4.75 9.72 12.57
CA GLU A 105 -4.87 10.81 13.54
C GLU A 105 -6.24 11.50 13.48
N LEU A 106 -6.85 11.58 12.30
CA LEU A 106 -8.22 12.08 12.11
C LEU A 106 -9.28 11.13 12.70
N PHE A 107 -9.04 9.81 12.66
CA PHE A 107 -9.93 8.78 13.19
C PHE A 107 -9.22 7.85 14.19
N PRO A 108 -8.88 8.33 15.40
CA PRO A 108 -8.13 7.52 16.35
C PRO A 108 -8.98 6.37 16.88
N PHE A 109 -8.42 5.16 16.85
CA PHE A 109 -9.03 3.96 17.40
C PHE A 109 -8.82 3.86 18.93
N PRO A 110 -9.78 3.35 19.73
CA PRO A 110 -11.10 2.85 19.34
C PRO A 110 -12.19 3.92 19.23
N ASN A 111 -11.94 5.13 19.75
CA ASN A 111 -12.90 6.22 19.79
C ASN A 111 -12.26 7.50 19.29
N GLY A 112 -12.78 8.04 18.19
CA GLY A 112 -12.51 9.41 17.76
C GLY A 112 -12.64 9.60 16.26
N GLY A 113 -12.81 10.87 15.89
CA GLY A 113 -13.29 11.26 14.58
C GLY A 113 -14.76 10.87 14.36
N ASP A 114 -15.44 11.63 13.51
CA ASP A 114 -16.77 11.30 13.04
C ASP A 114 -16.74 11.25 11.52
N PRO A 115 -16.82 10.06 10.89
CA PRO A 115 -16.79 9.96 9.43
C PRO A 115 -18.10 10.43 8.77
N SER A 116 -19.15 10.72 9.56
CA SER A 116 -20.38 11.35 9.06
C SER A 116 -20.30 12.88 9.05
N ASN A 117 -19.35 13.46 9.78
CA ASN A 117 -19.07 14.89 9.73
C ASN A 117 -18.47 15.26 8.36
N GLU A 118 -19.01 16.29 7.73
CA GLU A 118 -18.66 16.70 6.36
C GLU A 118 -17.20 17.12 6.20
N GLU A 119 -16.66 17.85 7.18
CA GLU A 119 -15.26 18.30 7.15
C GLU A 119 -14.31 17.12 7.27
N ASN A 120 -14.54 16.24 8.26
CA ASN A 120 -13.74 15.04 8.44
C ASN A 120 -13.81 14.13 7.21
N ALA A 121 -15.00 13.90 6.66
CA ALA A 121 -15.19 13.08 5.47
C ALA A 121 -14.44 13.66 4.26
N SER A 122 -14.50 14.98 4.04
CA SER A 122 -13.79 15.64 2.95
C SER A 122 -12.27 15.52 3.10
N ILE A 123 -11.74 15.71 4.31
CA ILE A 123 -10.30 15.53 4.59
C ILE A 123 -9.90 14.07 4.35
N ALA A 124 -10.67 13.13 4.87
CA ALA A 124 -10.42 11.69 4.71
C ALA A 124 -10.37 11.26 3.24
N VAL A 125 -11.34 11.72 2.43
CA VAL A 125 -11.39 11.46 0.98
C VAL A 125 -10.15 12.03 0.29
N HIS A 126 -9.70 13.23 0.65
CA HIS A 126 -8.49 13.80 0.10
C HIS A 126 -7.25 12.96 0.43
N LEU A 127 -7.10 12.54 1.69
CA LEU A 127 -5.98 11.71 2.16
C LEU A 127 -5.97 10.34 1.48
N LEU A 128 -7.12 9.70 1.34
CA LEU A 128 -7.25 8.40 0.68
C LEU A 128 -6.93 8.49 -0.82
N ASN A 129 -7.35 9.56 -1.52
CA ASN A 129 -6.96 9.76 -2.92
C ASN A 129 -5.43 9.94 -3.05
N LYS A 130 -4.82 10.76 -2.20
CA LYS A 130 -3.37 10.95 -2.17
C LYS A 130 -2.63 9.64 -1.91
N ALA A 131 -3.09 8.85 -0.94
CA ALA A 131 -2.52 7.54 -0.64
C ALA A 131 -2.69 6.56 -1.81
N LYS A 132 -3.88 6.51 -2.43
CA LYS A 132 -4.18 5.66 -3.59
C LYS A 132 -3.27 5.96 -4.77
N ASP A 133 -3.13 7.23 -5.14
CA ASP A 133 -2.31 7.66 -6.28
C ASP A 133 -0.84 7.30 -6.04
N ALA A 134 -0.33 7.59 -4.84
CA ALA A 134 1.03 7.25 -4.46
C ALA A 134 1.25 5.74 -4.43
N GLU A 135 0.34 4.97 -3.83
CA GLU A 135 0.49 3.51 -3.75
C GLU A 135 0.39 2.86 -5.12
N THR A 136 -0.44 3.39 -6.02
CA THR A 136 -0.53 2.92 -7.41
C THR A 136 0.82 3.02 -8.12
N GLU A 137 1.53 4.15 -7.98
CA GLU A 137 2.87 4.30 -8.53
C GLU A 137 3.90 3.42 -7.79
N GLY A 138 3.79 3.31 -6.47
CA GLY A 138 4.62 2.40 -5.67
C GLY A 138 4.51 0.94 -6.12
N VAL A 139 3.29 0.46 -6.38
CA VAL A 139 3.02 -0.89 -6.88
C VAL A 139 3.62 -1.10 -8.27
N LYS A 140 3.57 -0.11 -9.18
CA LYS A 140 4.27 -0.18 -10.48
C LYS A 140 5.79 -0.35 -10.32
N CYS A 141 6.39 0.32 -9.34
CA CYS A 141 7.80 0.12 -9.01
C CYS A 141 8.06 -1.31 -8.47
N LEU A 142 7.16 -1.84 -7.64
CA LEU A 142 7.24 -3.22 -7.15
C LEU A 142 7.10 -4.25 -8.29
N ASP A 143 6.20 -4.04 -9.24
CA ASP A 143 6.07 -4.86 -10.45
C ASP A 143 7.39 -4.85 -11.26
N THR A 144 8.01 -3.68 -11.39
CA THR A 144 9.31 -3.55 -12.08
C THR A 144 10.42 -4.30 -11.34
N LEU A 145 10.50 -4.16 -10.01
CA LEU A 145 11.43 -4.91 -9.17
C LEU A 145 11.21 -6.42 -9.30
N HIS A 146 9.95 -6.85 -9.32
CA HIS A 146 9.59 -8.26 -9.45
C HIS A 146 10.03 -8.85 -10.78
N ASN A 147 9.76 -8.16 -11.88
CA ASN A 147 10.19 -8.57 -13.21
C ASN A 147 11.72 -8.61 -13.32
N PHE A 148 12.41 -7.61 -12.77
CA PHE A 148 13.87 -7.61 -12.69
C PHE A 148 14.41 -8.86 -11.97
N MET A 149 13.84 -9.19 -10.81
CA MET A 149 14.24 -10.35 -10.04
C MET A 149 13.91 -11.67 -10.75
N LYS A 150 12.74 -11.78 -11.40
CA LYS A 150 12.35 -12.97 -12.17
C LYS A 150 13.32 -13.24 -13.32
N ASN A 151 13.68 -12.21 -14.09
CA ASN A 151 14.63 -12.35 -15.20
C ASN A 151 16.02 -12.77 -14.71
N TYR A 152 16.50 -12.19 -13.61
CA TYR A 152 17.78 -12.59 -13.01
C TYR A 152 17.79 -14.06 -12.54
N TYR A 153 16.71 -14.53 -11.91
CA TYR A 153 16.62 -15.94 -11.49
C TYR A 153 16.47 -16.90 -12.68
N ALA A 154 15.80 -16.48 -13.75
CA ALA A 154 15.66 -17.27 -14.98
C ALA A 154 16.98 -17.41 -15.75
N GLU A 155 17.82 -16.36 -15.79
CA GLU A 155 19.13 -16.38 -16.45
C GLU A 155 20.16 -17.25 -15.70
N LYS A 156 19.94 -17.57 -14.42
CA LYS A 156 20.83 -18.43 -13.62
C LYS A 156 20.60 -19.94 -13.78
N TRP A 157 19.76 -20.40 -14.71
CA TRP A 157 19.57 -21.82 -15.03
C TRP A 157 19.33 -22.10 -16.52
N VAL A 158 20.25 -21.68 -17.40
CA VAL A 158 20.69 -22.45 -18.58
C VAL A 158 22.14 -22.04 -18.87
N ASN A 159 23.10 -22.64 -18.16
CA ASN A 159 24.47 -22.98 -18.58
C ASN A 159 25.31 -23.39 -17.36
#